data_AF-A0AAU5R639-F1
#
_entry.id   AF-A0AAU5R639-F1
#
_cell.length_a   1.000
_cell.length_b   1.000
_cell.length_c   1.000
_cell.angle_alpha   90.00
_cell.angle_beta   90.00
_cell.angle_gamma   90.00
#
_symmetry.space_group_name_H-M   'P 1'
#
loop_
_entity.id
_entity.type
_entity.pdbx_description
1 polymer ?
#
loop_
_entity_poly.entity_id
_entity_poly.type
_entity_poly.pdbx_seq_one_letter_code
_entity_poly.pdbx_strand_id
1 'polypeptide(L)'
;MYAVDLALDLRASVPGSVMDDLHRHLGTHPDGQDDEPDDQVPLLAERGPAMRIGGLLVGEIARTGDGWSLTARQEVHAELLPDLDALLERLAHHCGTEGVIGQIRFYEDHVPELLINDSGTLVRMALTPARTGDAPARPHG
;
A
#
# COMPACT_ATOMS: atom_id res chain seq x y z
N MET A 1 7.81 -10.39 8.83
CA MET A 1 7.09 -10.13 7.57
C MET A 1 5.83 -9.35 7.87
N TYR A 2 5.43 -8.49 6.97
CA TYR A 2 4.20 -7.74 7.03
C TYR A 2 3.37 -8.06 5.80
N ALA A 3 2.07 -8.20 5.97
CA ALA A 3 1.15 -8.15 4.85
C ALA A 3 0.85 -6.69 4.57
N VAL A 4 1.01 -6.27 3.32
CA VAL A 4 0.70 -4.93 2.87
C VAL A 4 -0.32 -5.04 1.76
N ASP A 5 -1.46 -4.37 1.90
CA ASP A 5 -2.46 -4.24 0.85
C ASP A 5 -2.67 -2.75 0.57
N LEU A 6 -2.57 -2.34 -0.70
CA LEU A 6 -2.75 -0.98 -1.17
C LEU A 6 -3.85 -0.96 -2.23
N ALA A 7 -4.73 0.03 -2.14
CA ALA A 7 -5.76 0.32 -3.12
C ALA A 7 -6.04 1.82 -3.11
N LEU A 8 -5.49 2.54 -4.09
CA LEU A 8 -5.55 3.99 -4.15
C LEU A 8 -5.50 4.51 -5.58
N ASP A 9 -6.04 5.71 -5.78
CA ASP A 9 -5.96 6.42 -7.05
C ASP A 9 -4.99 7.59 -6.95
N LEU A 10 -4.08 7.71 -7.93
CA LEU A 10 -3.18 8.85 -8.07
C LEU A 10 -3.77 9.86 -9.06
N ARG A 11 -3.61 11.14 -8.76
CA ARG A 11 -4.09 12.23 -9.64
C ARG A 11 -3.32 12.24 -10.96
N ALA A 12 -3.96 12.66 -12.05
CA ALA A 12 -3.28 12.85 -13.34
C ALA A 12 -2.09 13.83 -13.30
N SER A 13 -2.04 14.72 -12.30
CA SER A 13 -0.97 15.68 -12.07
C SER A 13 0.24 15.10 -11.32
N VAL A 14 0.26 13.80 -11.01
CA VAL A 14 1.42 13.14 -10.39
C VAL A 14 2.67 13.38 -11.25
N PRO A 15 3.80 13.83 -10.66
CA PRO A 15 5.03 14.06 -11.41
C PRO A 15 5.55 12.77 -12.07
N GLY A 16 6.16 12.90 -13.25
CA GLY A 16 6.76 11.77 -13.97
C GLY A 16 7.77 11.00 -13.12
N SER A 17 8.63 11.71 -12.37
CA SER A 17 9.62 11.09 -11.48
C SER A 17 9.00 10.21 -10.37
N VAL A 18 7.81 10.56 -9.88
CA VAL A 18 7.09 9.73 -8.90
C VAL A 18 6.52 8.49 -9.56
N MET A 19 6.05 8.61 -10.81
CA MET A 19 5.59 7.46 -11.59
C MET A 19 6.74 6.52 -11.97
N ASP A 20 7.90 7.06 -12.33
CA ASP A 20 9.10 6.29 -12.66
C ASP A 20 9.57 5.46 -11.45
N ASP A 21 9.63 6.10 -10.27
CA ASP A 21 9.93 5.48 -8.98
C ASP A 21 8.91 4.38 -8.63
N LEU A 22 7.61 4.64 -8.81
CA LEU A 22 6.57 3.63 -8.61
C LEU A 22 6.71 2.45 -9.57
N HIS A 23 6.98 2.71 -10.85
CA HIS A 23 7.22 1.65 -11.84
C HIS A 23 8.45 0.80 -11.48
N ARG A 24 9.50 1.40 -10.91
CA ARG A 24 10.67 0.69 -10.37
C ARG A 24 10.27 -0.25 -9.25
N HIS A 25 9.53 0.24 -8.24
CA HIS A 25 9.04 -0.62 -7.15
C HIS A 25 8.08 -1.71 -7.61
N LEU A 26 7.35 -1.50 -8.71
CA LEU A 26 6.48 -2.51 -9.34
C LEU A 26 7.24 -3.53 -10.20
N GLY A 27 8.53 -3.31 -10.48
CA GLY A 27 9.31 -4.12 -11.41
C GLY A 27 8.88 -3.97 -12.88
N THR A 28 8.30 -2.82 -13.23
CA THR A 28 7.73 -2.53 -14.57
C THR A 28 8.37 -1.32 -15.25
N HIS A 29 9.45 -0.78 -14.70
CA HIS A 29 10.13 0.37 -15.28
C HIS A 29 10.64 0.02 -16.69
N PRO A 30 10.32 0.82 -17.73
CA PRO A 30 10.54 0.46 -19.14
C PRO A 30 12.00 0.35 -19.53
N ASP A 31 12.89 1.01 -18.79
CA ASP A 31 14.31 0.94 -19.00
C ASP A 31 14.90 -0.04 -17.99
N GLY A 32 15.30 -1.23 -18.47
CA GLY A 32 16.21 -2.14 -17.77
C GLY A 32 17.62 -1.55 -17.67
N GLN A 33 17.69 -0.25 -17.41
CA GLN A 33 18.88 0.54 -17.32
C GLN A 33 19.27 0.53 -15.85
N ASP A 34 20.13 -0.43 -15.52
CA ASP A 34 20.86 -0.60 -14.26
C ASP A 34 21.81 0.60 -13.99
N ASP A 35 21.35 1.82 -14.20
CA ASP A 35 22.09 3.05 -13.98
C ASP A 35 21.53 3.76 -12.73
N GLU A 36 21.44 3.07 -11.57
CA GLU A 36 21.38 3.67 -10.22
C GLU A 36 21.53 2.60 -9.09
N PRO A 37 21.92 2.98 -7.85
CA PRO A 37 22.78 2.18 -6.97
C PRO A 37 22.17 0.84 -6.54
N ASP A 38 23.04 -0.15 -6.38
CA ASP A 38 22.85 -1.57 -6.01
C ASP A 38 21.96 -1.84 -4.76
N ASP A 39 21.45 -0.80 -4.10
CA ASP A 39 20.88 -0.84 -2.76
C ASP A 39 19.34 -0.74 -2.70
N GLN A 40 18.65 -0.30 -3.76
CA GLN A 40 17.19 -0.06 -3.68
C GLN A 40 16.36 -1.24 -4.19
N VAL A 41 15.78 -2.00 -3.25
CA VAL A 41 14.99 -3.21 -3.54
C VAL A 41 13.56 -2.86 -3.98
N PRO A 42 13.03 -3.46 -5.06
CA PRO A 42 11.63 -3.30 -5.45
C PRO A 42 10.66 -3.83 -4.39
N LEU A 43 9.74 -2.98 -3.91
CA LEU A 43 8.86 -3.29 -2.77
C LEU A 43 7.52 -3.92 -3.19
N LEU A 44 7.11 -3.70 -4.44
CA LEU A 44 5.80 -4.07 -4.98
C LEU A 44 5.92 -5.00 -6.20
N ALA A 45 7.09 -5.60 -6.42
CA ALA A 45 7.42 -6.36 -7.62
C ALA A 45 7.23 -7.88 -7.45
N GLU A 46 7.05 -8.40 -6.24
CA GLU A 46 6.86 -9.84 -6.07
C GLU A 46 5.54 -10.29 -6.71
N ARG A 47 5.57 -11.48 -7.30
CA ARG A 47 4.45 -12.13 -8.00
C ARG A 47 4.40 -13.61 -7.63
N GLY A 48 3.21 -14.17 -7.58
CA GLY A 48 2.99 -15.59 -7.27
C GLY A 48 2.29 -15.80 -5.92
N PRO A 49 2.30 -17.05 -5.39
CA PRO A 49 1.58 -17.38 -4.17
C PRO A 49 2.17 -16.65 -2.96
N ALA A 50 1.30 -16.04 -2.17
CA ALA A 50 1.67 -15.39 -0.93
C ALA A 50 1.82 -16.45 0.19
N MET A 51 3.06 -16.79 0.53
CA MET A 51 3.39 -17.95 1.36
C MET A 51 2.93 -17.81 2.82
N ARG A 52 2.87 -16.59 3.36
CA ARG A 52 2.48 -16.29 4.74
C ARG A 52 1.09 -15.68 4.85
N ILE A 53 0.67 -14.89 3.86
CA ILE A 53 -0.59 -14.14 3.95
C ILE A 53 -1.73 -14.78 3.14
N GLY A 54 -1.42 -15.83 2.37
CA GLY A 54 -2.35 -16.59 1.55
C GLY A 54 -2.88 -15.80 0.34
N GLY A 55 -3.22 -16.50 -0.75
CA GLY A 55 -3.66 -15.87 -1.99
C GLY A 55 -2.49 -15.49 -2.90
N LEU A 56 -2.63 -14.38 -3.64
CA LEU A 56 -1.68 -13.95 -4.68
C LEU A 56 -1.02 -12.62 -4.31
N LEU A 57 0.28 -12.52 -4.58
CA LEU A 57 1.03 -11.26 -4.59
C LEU A 57 0.74 -10.51 -5.90
N VAL A 58 0.35 -9.24 -5.76
CA VAL A 58 -0.12 -8.38 -6.86
C VAL A 58 0.60 -7.04 -6.78
N GLY A 59 0.93 -6.46 -7.92
CA GLY A 59 1.41 -5.09 -8.04
C GLY A 59 1.02 -4.59 -9.42
N GLU A 60 -0.06 -3.84 -9.50
CA GLU A 60 -0.65 -3.43 -10.77
C GLU A 60 -1.02 -1.95 -10.72
N ILE A 61 -0.71 -1.25 -11.81
CA ILE A 61 -1.10 0.14 -12.01
C ILE A 61 -1.76 0.28 -13.38
N ALA A 62 -2.90 0.96 -13.41
CA ALA A 62 -3.68 1.17 -14.62
C ALA A 62 -3.98 2.65 -14.82
N ARG A 63 -3.92 3.13 -16.06
CA ARG A 63 -4.36 4.48 -16.41
C ARG A 63 -5.88 4.57 -16.31
N THR A 64 -6.39 5.65 -15.73
CA THR A 64 -7.81 5.98 -15.67
C THR A 64 -8.07 7.30 -16.41
N GLY A 65 -9.34 7.71 -16.51
CA GLY A 65 -9.72 9.00 -17.10
C GLY A 65 -9.11 10.20 -16.36
N ASP A 66 -8.98 10.08 -15.04
CA ASP A 66 -8.61 11.19 -14.15
C ASP A 66 -7.22 11.01 -13.48
N GLY A 67 -6.48 9.95 -13.87
CA GLY A 67 -5.15 9.68 -13.34
C GLY A 67 -4.75 8.22 -13.47
N TRP A 68 -4.46 7.58 -12.34
CA TRP A 68 -4.02 6.19 -12.26
C TRP A 68 -4.67 5.49 -11.08
N SER A 69 -4.88 4.19 -11.21
CA SER A 69 -5.35 3.33 -10.12
C SER A 69 -4.28 2.30 -9.80
N LEU A 70 -3.88 2.21 -8.54
CA LEU A 70 -2.87 1.29 -8.03
C LEU A 70 -3.54 0.25 -7.14
N THR A 71 -3.22 -1.03 -7.37
CA THR A 71 -3.52 -2.11 -6.44
C THR A 71 -2.25 -2.91 -6.20
N ALA A 72 -1.88 -3.09 -4.93
CA ALA A 72 -0.75 -3.93 -4.56
C ALA A 72 -1.07 -4.80 -3.34
N ARG A 73 -0.53 -6.00 -3.33
CA ARG A 73 -0.61 -6.96 -2.23
C ARG A 73 0.71 -7.68 -2.10
N GLN A 74 1.42 -7.46 -1.00
CA GLN A 74 2.83 -7.82 -0.84
C GLN A 74 3.13 -8.42 0.52
N GLU A 75 4.18 -9.24 0.58
CA GLU A 75 4.84 -9.68 1.80
C GLU A 75 6.13 -8.88 1.99
N VAL A 76 6.17 -7.97 2.97
CA VAL A 76 7.30 -7.05 3.16
C VAL A 76 8.11 -7.44 4.39
N HIS A 77 9.44 -7.52 4.24
CA HIS A 77 10.34 -7.73 5.37
C HIS A 77 10.35 -6.51 6.31
N ALA A 78 10.49 -6.74 7.62
CA ALA A 78 10.46 -5.66 8.61
C ALA A 78 11.56 -4.61 8.39
N GLU A 79 12.69 -5.04 7.83
CA GLU A 79 13.84 -4.19 7.47
C GLU A 79 13.52 -3.21 6.33
N LEU A 80 12.54 -3.53 5.48
CA LEU A 80 12.11 -2.70 4.35
C LEU A 80 10.96 -1.75 4.71
N LEU A 81 10.48 -1.75 5.96
CA LEU A 81 9.40 -0.85 6.38
C LEU A 81 9.76 0.65 6.23
N PRO A 82 10.98 1.11 6.55
CA PRO A 82 11.32 2.52 6.33
C PRO A 82 11.21 2.95 4.87
N ASP A 83 11.63 2.09 3.94
CA ASP A 83 11.56 2.37 2.50
C ASP A 83 10.11 2.33 2.00
N LEU A 84 9.32 1.39 2.53
CA LEU A 84 7.88 1.33 2.27
C LEU A 84 7.19 2.59 2.79
N ASP A 85 7.51 3.07 3.98
CA ASP A 85 6.92 4.27 4.57
C ASP A 85 7.21 5.50 3.71
N ALA A 86 8.47 5.66 3.28
CA ALA A 86 8.87 6.74 2.38
C ALA A 86 8.13 6.70 1.03
N LEU A 87 7.94 5.50 0.45
CA LEU A 87 7.12 5.32 -0.74
C LEU A 87 5.66 5.70 -0.48
N LEU A 88 5.05 5.21 0.61
CA LEU A 88 3.65 5.45 0.93
C LEU A 88 3.36 6.93 1.22
N GLU A 89 4.26 7.63 1.91
CA GLU A 89 4.15 9.08 2.14
C GLU A 89 4.13 9.85 0.81
N ARG A 90 5.03 9.48 -0.12
CA ARG A 90 5.09 10.08 -1.45
C ARG A 90 3.83 9.79 -2.26
N LEU A 91 3.30 8.57 -2.20
CA LEU A 91 2.06 8.19 -2.88
C LEU A 91 0.86 8.93 -2.28
N ALA A 92 0.75 9.02 -0.95
CA ALA A 92 -0.33 9.73 -0.26
C ALA A 92 -0.38 11.20 -0.70
N HIS A 93 0.77 11.86 -0.81
CA HIS A 93 0.86 13.26 -1.25
C HIS A 93 0.25 13.51 -2.64
N HIS A 94 0.35 12.53 -3.54
CA HIS A 94 -0.19 12.59 -4.91
C HIS A 94 -1.50 11.82 -5.09
N CYS A 95 -2.02 11.23 -4.02
CA CYS A 95 -3.25 10.48 -4.01
C CYS A 95 -4.46 11.41 -4.25
N GLY A 96 -5.40 10.98 -5.08
CA GLY A 96 -6.71 11.60 -5.27
C GLY A 96 -7.78 11.00 -4.35
N THR A 97 -7.54 9.81 -3.79
CA THR A 97 -8.42 9.15 -2.83
C THR A 97 -8.19 9.70 -1.43
N GLU A 98 -9.20 10.36 -0.84
CA GLU A 98 -9.21 10.70 0.59
C GLU A 98 -9.69 9.53 1.44
N GLY A 99 -9.14 9.37 2.65
CA GLY A 99 -9.49 8.29 3.56
C GLY A 99 -8.60 7.05 3.40
N VAL A 100 -9.15 5.86 3.60
CA VAL A 100 -8.37 4.60 3.62
C VAL A 100 -7.83 4.29 2.23
N ILE A 101 -6.51 4.16 2.11
CA ILE A 101 -5.76 3.85 0.88
C ILE A 101 -5.06 2.50 0.94
N GLY A 102 -5.15 1.81 2.08
CA GLY A 102 -4.55 0.50 2.27
C GLY A 102 -4.54 0.06 3.73
N GLN A 103 -3.81 -1.01 3.98
CA GLN A 103 -3.57 -1.55 5.31
C GLN A 103 -2.21 -2.25 5.38
N ILE A 104 -1.68 -2.31 6.60
CA ILE A 104 -0.50 -3.08 6.93
C ILE A 104 -0.76 -3.90 8.20
N ARG A 105 -0.32 -5.15 8.21
CA ARG A 105 -0.38 -6.00 9.41
C ARG A 105 0.86 -6.85 9.56
N PHE A 106 1.28 -7.08 10.80
CA PHE A 106 2.24 -8.12 11.08
C PHE A 106 1.62 -9.49 10.74
N TYR A 107 2.37 -10.39 10.10
CA TYR A 107 1.77 -11.63 9.57
C TYR A 107 1.20 -12.56 10.65
N GLU A 108 1.74 -12.53 11.87
CA GLU A 108 1.26 -13.29 13.03
C GLU A 108 0.13 -12.58 13.79
N ASP A 109 -0.15 -11.32 13.46
CA ASP A 109 -1.29 -10.58 14.00
C ASP A 109 -2.49 -10.64 13.03
N HIS A 110 -3.67 -10.59 13.62
CA HIS A 110 -4.96 -10.59 12.97
C HIS A 110 -5.55 -9.18 12.82
N VAL A 111 -5.00 -8.18 13.53
CA VAL A 111 -5.47 -6.80 13.50
C VAL A 111 -4.54 -5.95 12.62
N PRO A 112 -5.05 -5.32 11.54
CA PRO A 112 -4.24 -4.42 10.73
C PRO A 112 -4.25 -2.98 11.29
N GLU A 113 -3.21 -2.25 10.91
CA GLU A 113 -3.21 -0.80 10.88
C GLU A 113 -3.72 -0.33 9.52
N LEU A 114 -4.65 0.61 9.52
CA LEU A 114 -5.11 1.27 8.30
C LEU A 114 -4.11 2.33 7.87
N LEU A 115 -3.87 2.39 6.56
CA LEU A 115 -3.15 3.46 5.89
C LEU A 115 -4.18 4.45 5.35
N ILE A 116 -4.13 5.68 5.85
CA ILE A 116 -5.11 6.72 5.55
C ILE A 116 -4.40 7.88 4.88
N ASN A 117 -4.91 8.30 3.73
CA ASN A 117 -4.58 9.61 3.17
C ASN A 117 -5.47 10.66 3.85
N ASP A 118 -4.86 11.56 4.60
CA ASP A 118 -5.48 12.74 5.16
C ASP A 118 -4.92 13.97 4.45
N SER A 119 -5.63 14.47 3.44
CA SER A 119 -5.26 15.68 2.70
C SER A 119 -3.83 15.66 2.12
N GLY A 120 -3.37 14.49 1.65
CA GLY A 120 -2.02 14.30 1.11
C GLY A 120 -0.97 13.91 2.16
N THR A 121 -1.39 13.63 3.40
CA THR A 121 -0.52 13.15 4.49
C THR A 121 -0.88 11.72 4.82
N LEU A 122 0.12 10.84 4.90
CA LEU A 122 -0.09 9.46 5.35
C LEU A 122 -0.29 9.42 6.86
N VAL A 123 -1.40 8.84 7.30
CA VAL A 123 -1.72 8.58 8.71
C VAL A 123 -1.92 7.09 8.90
N ARG A 124 -1.38 6.55 9.99
CA ARG A 124 -1.61 5.17 10.42
C ARG A 124 -2.61 5.11 11.56
N MET A 125 -3.56 4.20 11.45
CA MET A 125 -4.58 4.00 12.48
C MET A 125 -4.68 2.53 12.84
N ALA A 126 -4.26 2.17 14.05
CA ALA A 126 -4.49 0.83 14.58
C ALA A 126 -6.00 0.60 14.78
N LEU A 127 -6.51 -0.49 14.22
CA LEU A 127 -7.87 -0.91 14.51
C LEU A 127 -7.93 -1.53 15.90
N THR A 128 -9.04 -1.29 16.60
CA THR A 128 -9.36 -2.05 17.82
C THR A 128 -10.51 -2.99 17.49
N PRO A 129 -10.33 -4.32 17.57
CA PRO A 129 -11.43 -5.24 17.37
C PRO A 129 -12.50 -5.00 18.44
N ALA A 130 -13.75 -4.86 18.01
CA ALA A 130 -14.88 -4.77 18.93
C ALA A 130 -14.92 -6.07 19.77
N ARG A 131 -14.86 -5.94 21.10
CA ARG A 131 -15.03 -7.09 21.98
C ARG A 131 -16.47 -7.56 21.85
N THR A 132 -16.68 -8.84 21.54
CA THR A 132 -18.00 -9.47 21.51
C THR A 132 -18.64 -9.29 22.90
N GLY A 133 -19.52 -8.29 23.03
CA GLY A 133 -20.04 -7.82 24.32
C GLY A 133 -20.45 -6.34 24.29
N ASP A 134 -19.91 -5.54 23.37
CA ASP A 134 -20.18 -4.10 23.24
C ASP A 134 -21.34 -3.77 22.28
N ALA A 135 -22.17 -4.76 21.95
CA ALA A 135 -23.38 -4.51 21.17
C ALA A 135 -24.37 -3.72 22.04
N PRO A 136 -24.87 -2.56 21.61
CA PRO A 136 -25.90 -1.84 22.36
C PRO A 136 -27.12 -2.75 22.51
N ALA A 137 -27.60 -2.89 23.75
CA ALA A 137 -28.82 -3.64 24.05
C ALA A 137 -29.94 -3.15 23.13
N ARG A 138 -30.49 -4.06 22.32
CA ARG A 138 -31.64 -3.74 21.46
C ARG A 138 -32.79 -3.29 22.36
N PRO A 139 -33.42 -2.13 22.12
CA PRO A 139 -34.59 -1.74 22.90
C PRO A 139 -35.71 -2.75 22.67
N HIS A 140 -36.20 -3.34 23.76
CA HIS A 140 -37.42 -4.14 23.76
C HIS A 140 -38.59 -3.19 23.48
N GLY A 141 -39.24 -3.39 22.34
CA GLY A 141 -40.57 -2.82 22.06
C GLY A 141 -41.67 -3.58 22.75
#